data_AF-A0A3Q8SCV0-F1
#
_entry.id   AF-A0A3Q8SCV0-F1
#
_cell.length_a   1.000
_cell.length_b   1.000
_cell.length_c   1.000
_cell.angle_alpha   90.00
_cell.angle_beta   90.00
_cell.angle_gamma   90.00
#
_symmetry.space_group_name_H-M   'P 1'
#
loop_
_entity.id
_entity.type
_entity.pdbx_description
1 polymer ?
#
loop_
_entity_poly.entity_id
_entity_poly.type
_entity_poly.pdbx_seq_one_letter_code
_entity_poly.pdbx_strand_id
1 'polypeptide(L)'
;MFAGVPRTKVFISSVNEDGLKPLRRMAFRELSSLGHEPLMWEENLGPWPAHTDPITKCLEAVVESDIYLLFLGSKAGTYNDSSGITITHMEFIKAHDQGKLILVFADTEIKSSFFAKAKPFIDQLIDQHIHNHEQFPSPLHIIDALQDNHTIPPNVDPYVWYFLYDISLRKIYIDDLSLGVPIDWKAYLSDLLRRGALLLPLEQSIEQNSSRVEQFDEAVDLLYHLIPHLQINGLQKADDLLEAIQTRMDGGKIEHSYGTYVAETVGFYEDCCAATLFGREEECLQLIAKVGEATGASCYMLTDQSSYNVLTYHMGDNGEQVFFKAAKNMFYYCIRSGKFVLTLHFPADPTWDYKKFIHYKEAANHAIISKNPLMIEFIKLILGGMQS
;
A
#
# COMPACT_ATOMS: atom_id res chain seq x y z
N MET A 1 -5.30 -34.71 -26.60
CA MET A 1 -4.77 -34.29 -25.30
C MET A 1 -5.93 -33.69 -24.53
N PHE A 2 -6.40 -34.33 -23.47
CA PHE A 2 -7.33 -33.67 -22.55
C PHE A 2 -6.50 -32.71 -21.72
N ALA A 3 -6.79 -31.40 -21.81
CA ALA A 3 -6.26 -30.45 -20.84
C ALA A 3 -6.75 -30.90 -19.46
N GLY A 4 -5.83 -31.14 -18.53
CA GLY A 4 -6.17 -31.53 -17.17
C GLY A 4 -7.02 -30.45 -16.50
N VAL A 5 -7.91 -30.84 -15.61
CA VAL A 5 -8.65 -29.89 -14.76
C VAL A 5 -7.62 -29.07 -13.97
N PRO A 6 -7.67 -27.72 -14.02
CA PRO A 6 -6.74 -26.87 -13.29
C PRO A 6 -6.82 -27.17 -11.78
N ARG A 7 -5.66 -27.23 -11.13
CA ARG A 7 -5.52 -27.51 -9.70
C ARG A 7 -5.11 -26.25 -8.97
N THR A 8 -5.60 -26.09 -7.74
CA THR A 8 -5.17 -24.99 -6.87
C THR A 8 -3.69 -25.14 -6.54
N LYS A 9 -2.90 -24.11 -6.82
CA LYS A 9 -1.48 -24.02 -6.49
C LYS A 9 -1.30 -23.40 -5.11
N VAL A 10 -0.47 -24.03 -4.26
CA VAL A 10 -0.22 -23.57 -2.88
C VAL A 10 1.27 -23.31 -2.68
N PHE A 11 1.69 -22.05 -2.56
CA PHE A 11 3.08 -21.71 -2.27
C PHE A 11 3.38 -21.89 -0.79
N ILE A 12 4.31 -22.78 -0.45
CA ILE A 12 4.74 -23.06 0.92
C ILE A 12 6.01 -22.27 1.23
N SER A 13 5.86 -21.17 1.94
CA SER A 13 6.94 -20.33 2.43
C SER A 13 7.31 -20.65 3.88
N SER A 14 8.62 -20.70 4.15
CA SER A 14 9.16 -20.55 5.50
C SER A 14 10.62 -20.17 5.41
N VAL A 15 11.20 -19.73 6.53
CA VAL A 15 12.66 -19.68 6.65
C VAL A 15 13.21 -21.10 6.62
N ASN A 16 14.36 -21.29 5.97
CA ASN A 16 15.06 -22.57 5.91
C ASN A 16 15.80 -22.87 7.22
N GLU A 17 15.05 -23.02 8.30
CA GLU A 17 15.55 -23.54 9.58
C GLU A 17 15.24 -25.04 9.73
N ASP A 18 16.12 -25.77 10.41
CA ASP A 18 16.01 -27.23 10.50
C ASP A 18 14.71 -27.70 11.18
N GLY A 19 14.19 -26.91 12.11
CA GLY A 19 12.94 -27.21 12.84
C GLY A 19 11.69 -27.25 11.96
N LEU A 20 11.63 -26.47 10.87
CA LEU A 20 10.45 -26.35 10.01
C LEU A 20 10.49 -27.28 8.79
N LYS A 21 11.64 -27.90 8.47
CA LYS A 21 11.77 -28.82 7.32
C LYS A 21 10.78 -30.00 7.37
N PRO A 22 10.60 -30.71 8.51
CA PRO A 22 9.64 -31.83 8.58
C PRO A 22 8.20 -31.38 8.36
N LEU A 23 7.82 -30.23 8.95
CA LEU A 23 6.49 -29.64 8.82
C LEU A 23 6.17 -29.30 7.35
N ARG A 24 7.08 -28.60 6.67
CA ARG A 24 6.91 -28.24 5.26
C ARG A 24 6.72 -29.46 4.36
N ARG A 25 7.53 -30.51 4.55
CA ARG A 25 7.40 -31.76 3.80
C ARG A 25 6.09 -32.49 4.07
N MET A 26 5.59 -32.44 5.31
CA MET A 26 4.29 -33.00 5.67
C MET A 26 3.16 -32.23 4.96
N ALA A 27 3.15 -30.90 5.06
CA ALA A 27 2.19 -30.05 4.37
C ALA A 27 2.19 -30.28 2.85
N PHE A 28 3.37 -30.34 2.23
CA PHE A 28 3.52 -30.65 0.80
C PHE A 28 2.83 -31.96 0.42
N ARG A 29 3.08 -33.04 1.18
CA ARG A 29 2.49 -34.37 0.89
C ARG A 29 0.98 -34.39 1.10
N GLU A 30 0.50 -33.76 2.17
CA GLU A 30 -0.93 -33.73 2.48
C GLU A 30 -1.71 -32.91 1.45
N LEU A 31 -1.23 -31.70 1.11
CA LEU A 31 -1.82 -30.88 0.06
C LEU A 31 -1.84 -31.60 -1.30
N SER A 32 -0.76 -32.30 -1.65
CA SER A 32 -0.70 -33.13 -2.86
C SER A 32 -1.75 -34.26 -2.83
N SER A 33 -1.94 -34.89 -1.68
CA SER A 33 -2.90 -36.00 -1.50
C SER A 33 -4.36 -35.54 -1.60
N LEU A 34 -4.62 -34.26 -1.29
CA LEU A 34 -5.91 -33.60 -1.45
C LEU A 34 -6.18 -33.13 -2.89
N GLY A 35 -5.20 -33.29 -3.80
CA GLY A 35 -5.35 -32.94 -5.21
C GLY A 35 -4.87 -31.52 -5.58
N HIS A 36 -4.22 -30.81 -4.66
CA HIS A 36 -3.60 -29.51 -4.92
C HIS A 36 -2.19 -29.65 -5.52
N GLU A 37 -1.63 -28.55 -5.99
CA GLU A 37 -0.27 -28.45 -6.51
C GLU A 37 0.58 -27.58 -5.57
N PRO A 38 1.21 -28.16 -4.54
CA PRO A 38 2.07 -27.39 -3.65
C PRO A 38 3.36 -26.99 -4.37
N LEU A 39 3.80 -25.75 -4.18
CA LEU A 39 5.04 -25.19 -4.68
C LEU A 39 5.98 -24.95 -3.50
N MET A 40 7.20 -25.49 -3.55
CA MET A 40 8.16 -25.40 -2.45
C MET A 40 9.59 -25.40 -2.97
N TRP A 41 10.41 -24.49 -2.41
CA TRP A 41 11.81 -24.29 -2.81
C TRP A 41 12.61 -25.60 -2.85
N GLU A 42 12.50 -26.45 -1.82
CA GLU A 42 13.29 -27.67 -1.70
C GLU A 42 12.85 -28.85 -2.58
N GLU A 43 11.66 -28.79 -3.22
CA GLU A 43 11.08 -29.95 -3.90
C GLU A 43 10.88 -29.74 -5.40
N ASN A 44 10.24 -28.63 -5.82
CA ASN A 44 9.78 -28.49 -7.21
C ASN A 44 9.98 -27.11 -7.85
N LEU A 45 10.62 -26.17 -7.15
CA LEU A 45 11.04 -24.89 -7.70
C LEU A 45 12.51 -24.89 -8.14
N GLY A 46 13.10 -26.01 -8.50
CA GLY A 46 14.49 -26.04 -8.94
C GLY A 46 14.97 -27.43 -9.40
N PRO A 47 16.22 -27.54 -9.88
CA PRO A 47 17.23 -26.48 -10.00
C PRO A 47 17.04 -25.58 -11.24
N TRP A 48 17.50 -24.32 -11.14
CA TRP A 48 17.46 -23.33 -12.23
C TRP A 48 18.83 -23.13 -12.91
N PRO A 49 18.87 -22.59 -14.13
CA PRO A 49 20.11 -22.13 -14.76
C PRO A 49 20.86 -21.12 -13.88
N ALA A 50 22.20 -21.16 -13.86
CA ALA A 50 23.05 -20.35 -12.98
C ALA A 50 22.90 -18.81 -13.12
N HIS A 51 22.31 -18.33 -14.21
CA HIS A 51 22.06 -16.90 -14.46
C HIS A 51 20.66 -16.44 -14.00
N THR A 52 19.86 -17.34 -13.43
CA THR A 52 18.52 -17.05 -12.96
C THR A 52 18.58 -16.52 -11.52
N ASP A 53 17.99 -15.36 -11.28
CA ASP A 53 17.85 -14.85 -9.91
C ASP A 53 16.85 -15.71 -9.11
N PRO A 54 17.30 -16.39 -8.03
CA PRO A 54 16.43 -17.22 -7.20
C PRO A 54 15.28 -16.46 -6.56
N ILE A 55 15.50 -15.18 -6.20
CA ILE A 55 14.48 -14.35 -5.55
C ILE A 55 13.33 -14.13 -6.53
N THR A 56 13.64 -13.71 -7.75
CA THR A 56 12.66 -13.54 -8.83
C THR A 56 11.86 -14.83 -9.07
N LYS A 57 12.48 -16.01 -9.04
CA LYS A 57 11.75 -17.28 -9.20
C LYS A 57 10.83 -17.64 -8.05
N CYS A 58 11.21 -17.35 -6.81
CA CYS A 58 10.28 -17.48 -5.70
C CYS A 58 9.08 -16.55 -5.86
N LEU A 59 9.31 -15.30 -6.27
CA LEU A 59 8.24 -14.32 -6.47
C LEU A 59 7.33 -14.67 -7.66
N GLU A 60 7.88 -15.20 -8.76
CA GLU A 60 7.09 -15.75 -9.87
C GLU A 60 6.20 -16.91 -9.38
N ALA A 61 6.74 -17.83 -8.57
CA ALA A 61 5.97 -18.93 -8.01
C ALA A 61 4.86 -18.45 -7.05
N VAL A 62 5.10 -17.37 -6.28
CA VAL A 62 4.06 -16.71 -5.49
C VAL A 62 2.97 -16.14 -6.40
N VAL A 63 3.33 -15.46 -7.50
CA VAL A 63 2.37 -14.93 -8.48
C VAL A 63 1.54 -16.04 -9.11
N GLU A 64 2.14 -17.17 -9.44
CA GLU A 64 1.45 -18.33 -10.01
C GLU A 64 0.57 -19.10 -9.00
N SER A 65 0.77 -18.90 -7.70
CA SER A 65 0.00 -19.58 -6.67
C SER A 65 -1.39 -18.98 -6.47
N ASP A 66 -2.32 -19.77 -5.94
CA ASP A 66 -3.65 -19.29 -5.52
C ASP A 66 -3.66 -19.01 -4.01
N ILE A 67 -2.90 -19.79 -3.25
CA ILE A 67 -2.78 -19.72 -1.80
C ILE A 67 -1.31 -19.55 -1.42
N TYR A 68 -1.03 -18.59 -0.55
CA TYR A 68 0.26 -18.40 0.09
C TYR A 68 0.22 -18.91 1.53
N LEU A 69 1.03 -19.90 1.85
CA LEU A 69 1.14 -20.52 3.16
C LEU A 69 2.48 -20.17 3.79
N LEU A 70 2.48 -19.54 4.96
CA LEU A 70 3.68 -19.11 5.67
C LEU A 70 3.81 -19.80 7.03
N PHE A 71 4.97 -20.43 7.27
CA PHE A 71 5.37 -20.91 8.59
C PHE A 71 6.46 -20.01 9.19
N LEU A 72 6.24 -19.52 10.42
CA LEU A 72 7.16 -18.67 11.16
C LEU A 72 7.70 -19.38 12.40
N GLY A 73 9.02 -19.36 12.53
CA GLY A 73 9.75 -19.88 13.69
C GLY A 73 10.74 -18.85 14.23
N SER A 74 11.88 -19.31 14.73
CA SER A 74 12.82 -18.46 15.48
C SER A 74 13.80 -17.66 14.61
N LYS A 75 13.91 -18.01 13.32
CA LYS A 75 14.87 -17.43 12.39
C LYS A 75 14.23 -16.54 11.34
N ALA A 76 14.94 -15.49 10.96
CA ALA A 76 14.48 -14.46 10.02
C ALA A 76 14.77 -14.75 8.54
N GLY A 77 15.69 -15.68 8.28
CA GLY A 77 16.13 -16.02 6.92
C GLY A 77 17.12 -15.00 6.35
N THR A 78 17.22 -14.97 5.02
CA THR A 78 18.20 -14.12 4.32
C THR A 78 17.66 -12.71 4.16
N TYR A 79 18.32 -11.75 4.82
CA TYR A 79 18.08 -10.31 4.65
C TYR A 79 18.68 -9.82 3.34
N ASN A 80 17.96 -8.94 2.63
CA ASN A 80 18.41 -8.34 1.39
C ASN A 80 18.53 -6.81 1.57
N ASP A 81 19.77 -6.32 1.57
CA ASP A 81 20.07 -4.91 1.83
C ASP A 81 19.39 -3.96 0.85
N SER A 82 19.27 -4.34 -0.43
CA SER A 82 18.65 -3.48 -1.46
C SER A 82 17.15 -3.27 -1.29
N SER A 83 16.47 -4.22 -0.63
CA SER A 83 15.02 -4.17 -0.37
C SER A 83 14.70 -3.75 1.07
N GLY A 84 15.67 -3.82 1.98
CA GLY A 84 15.46 -3.57 3.41
C GLY A 84 14.68 -4.67 4.15
N ILE A 85 14.42 -5.81 3.50
CA ILE A 85 13.60 -6.90 4.03
C ILE A 85 14.16 -8.29 3.68
N THR A 86 13.66 -9.34 4.34
CA THR A 86 14.07 -10.72 4.05
C THR A 86 13.30 -11.29 2.85
N ILE A 87 13.84 -12.33 2.21
CA ILE A 87 13.19 -12.98 1.05
C ILE A 87 11.79 -13.49 1.42
N THR A 88 11.65 -14.17 2.56
CA THR A 88 10.34 -14.63 3.08
C THR A 88 9.36 -13.48 3.29
N HIS A 89 9.84 -12.30 3.70
CA HIS A 89 9.01 -11.11 3.83
C HIS A 89 8.60 -10.55 2.46
N MET A 90 9.50 -10.54 1.46
CA MET A 90 9.14 -10.18 0.08
C MET A 90 8.05 -11.09 -0.47
N GLU A 91 8.16 -12.40 -0.26
CA GLU A 91 7.15 -13.38 -0.70
C GLU A 91 5.77 -13.08 -0.07
N PHE A 92 5.74 -12.77 1.23
CA PHE A 92 4.52 -12.39 1.94
C PHE A 92 3.90 -11.11 1.39
N ILE A 93 4.71 -10.05 1.20
CA ILE A 93 4.23 -8.78 0.66
C ILE A 93 3.69 -9.00 -0.76
N LYS A 94 4.39 -9.78 -1.59
CA LYS A 94 3.96 -10.09 -2.96
C LYS A 94 2.64 -10.88 -2.97
N ALA A 95 2.47 -11.84 -2.07
CA ALA A 95 1.21 -12.57 -1.94
C ALA A 95 0.06 -11.64 -1.52
N HIS A 96 0.33 -10.72 -0.58
CA HIS A 96 -0.67 -9.78 -0.07
C HIS A 96 -1.11 -8.81 -1.17
N ASP A 97 -0.15 -8.24 -1.89
CA ASP A 97 -0.38 -7.33 -3.01
C ASP A 97 -1.19 -7.99 -4.14
N GLN A 98 -0.89 -9.24 -4.47
CA GLN A 98 -1.60 -9.99 -5.51
C GLN A 98 -2.97 -10.52 -5.04
N GLY A 99 -3.43 -10.15 -3.84
CA GLY A 99 -4.71 -10.57 -3.28
C GLY A 99 -4.82 -12.09 -3.09
N LYS A 100 -3.68 -12.79 -2.90
CA LYS A 100 -3.69 -14.23 -2.67
C LYS A 100 -4.37 -14.54 -1.34
N LEU A 101 -4.92 -15.75 -1.23
CA LEU A 101 -5.34 -16.23 0.08
C LEU A 101 -4.09 -16.50 0.93
N ILE A 102 -3.89 -15.72 1.99
CA ILE A 102 -2.72 -15.86 2.88
C ILE A 102 -3.09 -16.61 4.15
N LEU A 103 -2.34 -17.68 4.45
CA LEU A 103 -2.43 -18.46 5.67
C LEU A 103 -1.10 -18.35 6.43
N VAL A 104 -1.11 -17.86 7.67
CA VAL A 104 0.12 -17.68 8.48
C VAL A 104 0.02 -18.51 9.74
N PHE A 105 1.05 -19.33 9.99
CA PHE A 105 1.20 -20.14 11.20
C PHE A 105 2.51 -19.76 11.90
N ALA A 106 2.45 -19.36 13.16
CA ALA A 106 3.64 -19.01 13.95
C ALA A 106 3.75 -19.88 15.20
N ASP A 107 4.99 -20.22 15.57
CA ASP A 107 5.25 -20.96 16.82
C ASP A 107 4.51 -20.34 18.01
N THR A 108 3.82 -21.18 18.78
CA THR A 108 2.92 -20.72 19.85
C THR A 108 3.64 -19.88 20.91
N GLU A 109 4.89 -20.22 21.27
CA GLU A 109 5.67 -19.46 22.25
C GLU A 109 6.13 -18.12 21.66
N ILE A 110 6.56 -18.12 20.40
CA ILE A 110 6.96 -16.90 19.68
C ILE A 110 5.77 -15.96 19.56
N LYS A 111 4.62 -16.43 19.05
CA LYS A 111 3.39 -15.63 18.93
C LYS A 111 2.97 -15.05 20.27
N SER A 112 3.00 -15.86 21.34
CA SER A 112 2.65 -15.40 22.69
C SER A 112 3.59 -14.31 23.18
N SER A 113 4.90 -14.49 23.00
CA SER A 113 5.91 -13.50 23.37
C SER A 113 5.81 -12.22 22.54
N PHE A 114 5.47 -12.33 21.26
CA PHE A 114 5.25 -11.19 20.38
C PHE A 114 4.13 -10.29 20.90
N PHE A 115 2.93 -10.84 21.13
CA PHE A 115 1.80 -10.04 21.62
C PHE A 115 1.98 -9.53 23.05
N ALA A 116 2.70 -10.28 23.90
CA ALA A 116 2.91 -9.89 25.29
C ALA A 116 4.02 -8.84 25.48
N LYS A 117 5.07 -8.86 24.64
CA LYS A 117 6.30 -8.08 24.89
C LYS A 117 6.77 -7.27 23.68
N ALA A 118 7.00 -7.93 22.54
CA ALA A 118 7.63 -7.29 21.40
C ALA A 118 6.73 -6.22 20.77
N LYS A 119 5.44 -6.55 20.54
CA LYS A 119 4.49 -5.61 19.95
C LYS A 119 4.31 -4.33 20.78
N PRO A 120 4.03 -4.38 22.10
CA PRO A 120 3.95 -3.16 22.91
C PRO A 120 5.23 -2.31 22.89
N PHE A 121 6.40 -2.96 22.86
CA PHE A 121 7.68 -2.26 22.78
C PHE A 121 7.86 -1.55 21.44
N ILE A 122 7.57 -2.23 20.32
CA ILE A 122 7.66 -1.64 18.98
C ILE A 122 6.68 -0.46 18.85
N ASP A 123 5.44 -0.62 19.32
CA ASP A 123 4.44 0.46 19.33
C ASP A 123 4.96 1.69 20.10
N GLN A 124 5.55 1.49 21.29
CA GLN A 124 6.12 2.58 22.08
C GLN A 124 7.31 3.25 21.39
N LEU A 125 8.20 2.45 20.78
CA LEU A 125 9.37 2.95 20.06
C LEU A 125 8.97 3.85 18.89
N ILE A 126 7.99 3.41 18.08
CA ILE A 126 7.45 4.18 16.95
C ILE A 126 6.85 5.50 17.44
N ASP A 127 6.07 5.46 18.51
CA ASP A 127 5.39 6.66 19.03
C ASP A 127 6.39 7.72 19.50
N GLN A 128 7.44 7.28 20.20
CA GLN A 128 8.52 8.17 20.63
C GLN A 128 9.31 8.74 19.45
N HIS A 129 9.60 7.91 18.44
CA HIS A 129 10.37 8.33 17.28
C HIS A 129 9.62 9.37 16.44
N ILE A 130 8.33 9.14 16.18
CA ILE A 130 7.46 10.08 15.46
C ILE A 130 7.32 11.39 16.25
N HIS A 131 7.15 11.33 17.56
CA HIS A 131 7.03 12.54 18.39
C HIS A 131 8.30 13.42 18.32
N ASN A 132 9.48 12.80 18.31
CA ASN A 132 10.75 13.52 18.39
C ASN A 132 11.28 13.99 17.03
N HIS A 133 10.98 13.26 15.95
CA HIS A 133 11.61 13.49 14.63
C HIS A 133 10.60 13.73 13.50
N GLU A 134 9.30 13.61 13.74
CA GLU A 134 8.23 13.64 12.72
C GLU A 134 8.48 12.66 11.56
N GLN A 135 9.15 11.54 11.85
CA GLN A 135 9.51 10.50 10.90
C GLN A 135 9.13 9.13 11.45
N PHE A 136 8.91 8.17 10.55
CA PHE A 136 8.74 6.78 10.94
C PHE A 136 10.13 6.13 11.07
N PRO A 137 10.41 5.37 12.14
CA PRO A 137 11.72 4.73 12.30
C PRO A 137 11.99 3.73 11.17
N SER A 138 13.22 3.69 10.67
CA SER A 138 13.60 2.71 9.66
C SER A 138 13.50 1.27 10.21
N PRO A 139 13.31 0.26 9.35
CA PRO A 139 13.30 -1.14 9.79
C PRO A 139 14.54 -1.52 10.61
N LEU A 140 15.73 -1.07 10.18
CA LEU A 140 17.00 -1.28 10.89
C LEU A 140 16.97 -0.67 12.30
N HIS A 141 16.42 0.53 12.46
CA HIS A 141 16.31 1.15 13.78
C HIS A 141 15.43 0.33 14.74
N ILE A 142 14.34 -0.25 14.24
CA ILE A 142 13.45 -1.12 15.04
C ILE A 142 14.18 -2.43 15.40
N ILE A 143 14.87 -3.02 14.43
CA ILE A 143 15.65 -4.27 14.62
C ILE A 143 16.75 -4.08 15.67
N ASP A 144 17.52 -3.00 15.56
CA ASP A 144 18.59 -2.67 16.52
C ASP A 144 18.02 -2.47 17.93
N ALA A 145 16.92 -1.72 18.05
CA ALA A 145 16.26 -1.50 19.35
C ALA A 145 15.70 -2.79 19.97
N LEU A 146 15.23 -3.73 19.15
CA LEU A 146 14.78 -5.05 19.60
C LEU A 146 15.96 -5.92 20.07
N GLN A 147 17.10 -5.84 19.38
CA GLN A 147 18.31 -6.57 19.74
C GLN A 147 18.88 -6.14 21.09
N ASP A 148 18.83 -4.83 21.38
CA ASP A 148 19.34 -4.26 22.64
C ASP A 148 18.38 -4.45 23.83
N ASN A 149 17.14 -4.90 23.58
CA ASN A 149 16.13 -5.05 24.63
C ASN A 149 16.19 -6.42 25.32
N HIS A 150 16.77 -6.45 26.53
CA HIS A 150 16.91 -7.66 27.35
C HIS A 150 15.60 -8.33 27.79
N THR A 151 14.44 -7.68 27.64
CA THR A 151 13.14 -8.28 27.98
C THR A 151 12.59 -9.19 26.88
N ILE A 152 13.12 -9.04 25.66
CA ILE A 152 12.78 -9.83 24.47
C ILE A 152 13.63 -11.10 24.45
N PRO A 153 13.06 -12.28 24.13
CA PRO A 153 13.83 -13.53 24.08
C PRO A 153 14.99 -13.44 23.06
N PRO A 154 16.25 -13.61 23.51
CA PRO A 154 17.43 -13.44 22.65
C PRO A 154 17.65 -14.62 21.69
N ASN A 155 16.92 -15.72 21.87
CA ASN A 155 16.98 -16.91 21.02
C ASN A 155 16.16 -16.78 19.72
N VAL A 156 15.39 -15.70 19.57
CA VAL A 156 14.63 -15.38 18.36
C VAL A 156 15.32 -14.21 17.65
N ASP A 157 15.54 -14.35 16.35
CA ASP A 157 16.17 -13.30 15.56
C ASP A 157 15.30 -12.02 15.61
N PRO A 158 15.85 -10.82 15.88
CA PRO A 158 15.07 -9.61 16.09
C PRO A 158 14.14 -9.25 14.92
N TYR A 159 14.54 -9.59 13.70
CA TYR A 159 13.73 -9.38 12.51
C TYR A 159 12.42 -10.19 12.50
N VAL A 160 12.36 -11.35 13.17
CA VAL A 160 11.11 -12.12 13.30
C VAL A 160 10.03 -11.29 14.01
N TRP A 161 10.42 -10.52 15.03
CA TRP A 161 9.49 -9.63 15.73
C TRP A 161 9.00 -8.50 14.84
N TYR A 162 9.90 -7.92 14.03
CA TYR A 162 9.54 -6.91 13.04
C TYR A 162 8.60 -7.48 11.97
N PHE A 163 8.84 -8.69 11.49
CA PHE A 163 7.98 -9.34 10.49
C PHE A 163 6.60 -9.69 11.06
N LEU A 164 6.52 -10.21 12.28
CA LEU A 164 5.25 -10.41 12.99
C LEU A 164 4.50 -9.09 13.23
N TYR A 165 5.24 -8.00 13.49
CA TYR A 165 4.66 -6.66 13.59
C TYR A 165 4.00 -6.24 12.29
N ASP A 166 4.70 -6.37 11.17
CA ASP A 166 4.18 -6.07 9.83
C ASP A 166 2.92 -6.88 9.48
N ILE A 167 2.96 -8.20 9.72
CA ILE A 167 1.81 -9.10 9.54
C ILE A 167 0.61 -8.63 10.38
N SER A 168 0.86 -8.21 11.63
CA SER A 168 -0.19 -7.73 12.54
C SER A 168 -0.81 -6.41 12.10
N LEU A 169 -0.02 -5.48 11.53
CA LEU A 169 -0.52 -4.23 10.96
C LEU A 169 -1.48 -4.48 9.80
N ARG A 170 -1.21 -5.53 9.01
CA ARG A 170 -2.04 -5.97 7.87
C ARG A 170 -3.26 -6.77 8.30
N LYS A 171 -3.47 -6.96 9.61
CA LYS A 171 -4.61 -7.69 10.19
C LYS A 171 -4.74 -9.12 9.66
N ILE A 172 -3.63 -9.71 9.23
CA ILE A 172 -3.58 -11.11 8.85
C ILE A 172 -3.63 -11.94 10.12
N TYR A 173 -4.54 -12.90 10.17
CA TYR A 173 -4.65 -13.80 11.31
C TYR A 173 -3.44 -14.73 11.36
N ILE A 174 -2.89 -14.89 12.56
CA ILE A 174 -1.73 -15.75 12.81
C ILE A 174 -2.23 -16.97 13.59
N ASP A 175 -2.31 -18.12 12.93
CA ASP A 175 -2.67 -19.39 13.53
C ASP A 175 -1.52 -19.92 14.41
N ASP A 176 -1.88 -20.69 15.43
CA ASP A 176 -0.90 -21.33 16.33
C ASP A 176 -0.21 -22.49 15.61
N LEU A 177 1.12 -22.51 15.67
CA LEU A 177 1.93 -23.64 15.24
C LEU A 177 2.51 -24.36 16.46
N SER A 178 2.02 -25.56 16.72
CA SER A 178 2.62 -26.47 17.71
C SER A 178 3.41 -27.55 16.97
N LEU A 179 4.74 -27.53 17.10
CA LEU A 179 5.61 -28.52 16.46
C LEU A 179 5.21 -29.94 16.91
N GLY A 180 4.96 -30.81 15.93
CA GLY A 180 4.53 -32.20 16.15
C GLY A 180 3.00 -32.41 16.22
N VAL A 181 2.20 -31.34 16.15
CA VAL A 181 0.74 -31.43 15.96
C VAL A 181 0.42 -31.19 14.47
N PRO A 182 -0.22 -32.15 13.77
CA PRO A 182 -0.56 -31.97 12.36
C PRO A 182 -1.69 -30.95 12.19
N ILE A 183 -1.63 -30.18 11.10
CA ILE A 183 -2.69 -29.26 10.70
C ILE A 183 -3.74 -30.06 9.91
N ASP A 184 -5.02 -29.95 10.27
CA ASP A 184 -6.12 -30.61 9.52
C ASP A 184 -6.45 -29.81 8.23
N TRP A 185 -5.61 -30.00 7.21
CA TRP A 185 -5.78 -29.34 5.90
C TRP A 185 -7.12 -29.62 5.25
N LYS A 186 -7.70 -30.80 5.48
CA LYS A 186 -8.97 -31.20 4.88
C LYS A 186 -10.11 -30.35 5.40
N ALA A 187 -10.21 -30.18 6.72
CA ALA A 187 -11.23 -29.32 7.32
C ALA A 187 -11.03 -27.86 6.91
N TYR A 188 -9.77 -27.37 6.95
CA TYR A 188 -9.43 -25.99 6.65
C TYR A 188 -9.82 -25.59 5.22
N LEU A 189 -9.40 -26.38 4.22
CA LEU A 189 -9.67 -26.09 2.80
C LEU A 189 -11.14 -26.29 2.44
N SER A 190 -11.84 -27.20 3.11
CA SER A 190 -13.28 -27.37 2.92
C SER A 190 -14.08 -26.11 3.33
N ASP A 191 -13.67 -25.42 4.40
CA ASP A 191 -14.34 -24.18 4.81
C ASP A 191 -14.04 -23.03 3.84
N LEU A 192 -12.81 -22.93 3.33
CA LEU A 192 -12.43 -21.94 2.32
C LEU A 192 -13.24 -22.10 1.03
N LEU A 193 -13.39 -23.33 0.54
CA LEU A 193 -14.19 -23.61 -0.66
C LEU A 193 -15.66 -23.20 -0.46
N ARG A 194 -16.23 -23.47 0.72
CA ARG A 194 -17.59 -23.07 1.07
C ARG A 194 -17.80 -21.56 0.96
N ARG A 195 -16.84 -20.76 1.42
CA ARG A 195 -16.89 -19.29 1.35
C ARG A 195 -16.74 -18.80 -0.11
N GLY A 196 -15.80 -19.38 -0.86
CA GLY A 196 -15.54 -18.99 -2.26
C GLY A 196 -16.71 -19.28 -3.21
N ALA A 197 -17.44 -20.37 -3.00
CA ALA A 197 -18.59 -20.75 -3.83
C ALA A 197 -19.71 -19.69 -3.86
N LEU A 198 -19.76 -18.79 -2.87
CA LEU A 198 -20.74 -17.69 -2.81
C LEU A 198 -20.47 -16.59 -3.84
N LEU A 199 -19.27 -16.50 -4.41
CA LEU A 199 -18.85 -15.41 -5.29
C LEU A 199 -19.04 -15.70 -6.78
N LEU A 200 -19.08 -16.98 -7.17
CA LEU A 200 -19.17 -17.42 -8.57
C LEU A 200 -20.35 -16.82 -9.36
N PRO A 201 -21.56 -16.60 -8.79
CA PRO A 201 -22.67 -16.03 -9.54
C PRO A 201 -22.49 -14.58 -10.02
N LEU A 202 -21.42 -13.87 -9.59
CA LEU A 202 -21.21 -12.45 -9.87
C LEU A 202 -20.25 -12.16 -11.05
N GLU A 203 -19.66 -13.20 -11.65
CA GLU A 203 -18.57 -13.13 -12.65
C GLU A 203 -18.88 -12.24 -13.87
N GLN A 204 -20.04 -12.43 -14.50
CA GLN A 204 -20.42 -11.67 -15.71
C GLN A 204 -20.52 -10.16 -15.49
N SER A 205 -20.88 -9.74 -14.28
CA SER A 205 -20.97 -8.32 -13.94
C SER A 205 -19.60 -7.66 -13.85
N ILE A 206 -18.56 -8.44 -13.55
CA ILE A 206 -17.18 -7.95 -13.41
C ILE A 206 -16.56 -7.77 -14.80
N GLU A 207 -16.75 -8.73 -15.70
CA GLU A 207 -16.19 -8.70 -17.07
C GLU A 207 -16.73 -7.54 -17.92
N GLN A 208 -18.03 -7.27 -17.84
CA GLN A 208 -18.66 -6.21 -18.64
C GLN A 208 -18.14 -4.81 -18.31
N ASN A 209 -17.80 -4.56 -17.04
CA ASN A 209 -17.26 -3.28 -16.60
C ASN A 209 -15.83 -3.04 -17.12
N SER A 210 -15.04 -4.09 -17.29
CA SER A 210 -13.66 -3.98 -17.81
C SER A 210 -13.62 -3.47 -19.25
N SER A 211 -14.52 -3.95 -20.12
CA SER A 211 -14.52 -3.60 -21.56
C SER A 211 -14.82 -2.14 -21.89
N ARG A 212 -15.52 -1.43 -21.00
CA ARG A 212 -15.91 -0.03 -21.21
C ARG A 212 -14.78 0.94 -20.89
N VAL A 213 -13.85 0.54 -20.02
CA VAL A 213 -12.71 1.36 -19.60
C VAL A 213 -11.78 1.63 -20.79
N GLU A 214 -11.51 0.62 -21.62
CA GLU A 214 -10.61 0.73 -22.79
C GLU A 214 -11.06 1.78 -23.82
N GLN A 215 -12.37 1.98 -23.99
CA GLN A 215 -12.91 2.95 -24.96
C GLN A 215 -12.78 4.40 -24.48
N PHE A 216 -12.65 4.64 -23.17
CA PHE A 216 -12.49 5.99 -22.63
C PHE A 216 -11.04 6.48 -22.72
N ASP A 217 -10.06 5.58 -22.66
CA ASP A 217 -8.63 5.93 -22.77
C ASP A 217 -8.33 6.60 -24.13
N GLU A 218 -8.88 6.07 -25.23
CA GLU A 218 -8.71 6.65 -26.57
C GLU A 218 -9.26 8.07 -26.70
N ALA A 219 -10.36 8.39 -26.01
CA ALA A 219 -10.98 9.71 -26.06
C ALA A 219 -10.19 10.76 -25.27
N VAL A 220 -9.59 10.36 -24.15
CA VAL A 220 -8.77 11.22 -23.30
C VAL A 220 -7.47 11.60 -24.01
N ASP A 221 -6.83 10.64 -24.69
CA ASP A 221 -5.61 10.90 -25.48
C ASP A 221 -5.81 11.99 -26.54
N LEU A 222 -6.95 11.98 -27.24
CA LEU A 222 -7.25 13.02 -28.23
C LEU A 222 -7.32 14.42 -27.61
N LEU A 223 -7.91 14.57 -26.42
CA LEU A 223 -8.06 15.86 -25.76
C LEU A 223 -6.70 16.46 -25.37
N TYR A 224 -5.75 15.64 -24.90
CA TYR A 224 -4.39 16.09 -24.59
C TYR A 224 -3.69 16.76 -25.76
N HIS A 225 -3.90 16.24 -26.96
CA HIS A 225 -3.29 16.80 -28.16
C HIS A 225 -3.93 18.12 -28.60
N LEU A 226 -5.21 18.35 -28.27
CA LEU A 226 -5.94 19.53 -28.72
C LEU A 226 -5.77 20.74 -27.79
N ILE A 227 -5.65 20.53 -26.48
CA ILE A 227 -5.62 21.57 -25.46
C ILE A 227 -4.50 22.62 -25.64
N PRO A 228 -3.24 22.25 -25.94
CA PRO A 228 -2.16 23.23 -26.09
C PRO A 228 -2.37 24.23 -27.24
N HIS A 229 -3.31 23.94 -28.14
CA HIS A 229 -3.67 24.81 -29.26
C HIS A 229 -4.81 25.81 -28.93
N LEU A 230 -5.29 25.85 -27.69
CA LEU A 230 -6.35 26.73 -27.22
C LEU A 230 -5.80 27.88 -26.35
N GLN A 231 -6.43 29.06 -26.41
CA GLN A 231 -6.16 30.18 -25.49
C GLN A 231 -7.31 30.36 -24.50
N ILE A 232 -7.00 30.50 -23.20
CA ILE A 232 -7.97 30.59 -22.12
C ILE A 232 -7.94 31.99 -21.49
N ASN A 233 -9.02 32.75 -21.70
CA ASN A 233 -9.15 34.13 -21.20
C ASN A 233 -9.92 34.17 -19.86
N GLY A 234 -9.26 33.73 -18.79
CA GLY A 234 -9.74 33.87 -17.40
C GLY A 234 -10.88 32.94 -16.95
N LEU A 235 -11.27 33.06 -15.68
CA LEU A 235 -12.36 32.31 -15.05
C LEU A 235 -13.64 33.15 -15.04
N GLN A 236 -14.61 32.84 -15.90
CA GLN A 236 -15.94 33.48 -15.81
C GLN A 236 -16.73 32.99 -14.59
N LYS A 237 -16.60 31.70 -14.26
CA LYS A 237 -17.26 31.05 -13.12
C LYS A 237 -16.31 30.07 -12.46
N ALA A 238 -15.56 30.56 -11.48
CA ALA A 238 -14.54 29.78 -10.80
C ALA A 238 -15.14 28.61 -9.99
N ASP A 239 -16.35 28.77 -9.44
CA ASP A 239 -17.05 27.70 -8.73
C ASP A 239 -17.44 26.55 -9.67
N ASP A 240 -18.03 26.83 -10.85
CA ASP A 240 -18.39 25.82 -11.85
C ASP A 240 -17.14 25.04 -12.33
N LEU A 241 -15.99 25.73 -12.50
CA LEU A 241 -14.72 25.07 -12.83
C LEU A 241 -14.27 24.13 -11.69
N LEU A 242 -14.29 24.62 -10.45
CA LEU A 242 -13.89 23.82 -9.30
C LEU A 242 -14.81 22.62 -9.11
N GLU A 243 -16.11 22.77 -9.32
CA GLU A 243 -17.07 21.66 -9.26
C GLU A 243 -16.77 20.64 -10.36
N ALA A 244 -16.44 21.09 -11.57
CA ALA A 244 -16.04 20.22 -12.67
C ALA A 244 -14.73 19.47 -12.36
N ILE A 245 -13.76 20.10 -11.69
CA ILE A 245 -12.53 19.46 -11.22
C ILE A 245 -12.87 18.45 -10.12
N GLN A 246 -13.57 18.88 -9.07
CA GLN A 246 -13.91 18.05 -7.91
C GLN A 246 -14.59 16.76 -8.33
N THR A 247 -15.63 16.85 -9.17
CA THR A 247 -16.45 15.70 -9.61
C THR A 247 -15.72 14.70 -10.51
N ARG A 248 -14.47 14.99 -10.92
CA ARG A 248 -13.65 14.13 -11.79
C ARG A 248 -12.38 13.63 -11.09
N MET A 249 -12.16 14.05 -9.85
CA MET A 249 -10.98 13.65 -9.08
C MET A 249 -11.35 12.46 -8.23
N ASP A 250 -11.21 11.28 -8.83
CA ASP A 250 -11.57 10.02 -8.20
C ASP A 250 -10.54 9.58 -7.17
N GLY A 251 -11.00 8.75 -6.23
CA GLY A 251 -10.20 8.05 -5.25
C GLY A 251 -9.21 7.06 -5.87
N GLY A 252 -8.38 6.46 -5.03
CA GLY A 252 -7.34 5.55 -5.51
C GLY A 252 -6.72 4.68 -4.44
N LYS A 253 -5.90 3.74 -4.91
CA LYS A 253 -5.01 2.94 -4.08
C LYS A 253 -3.68 3.67 -3.89
N ILE A 254 -3.11 3.52 -2.72
CA ILE A 254 -1.77 4.01 -2.38
C ILE A 254 -0.83 2.82 -2.34
N GLU A 255 0.23 2.84 -3.14
CA GLU A 255 1.19 1.73 -3.27
C GLU A 255 2.59 2.12 -2.78
N HIS A 256 3.24 1.21 -2.05
CA HIS A 256 4.61 1.37 -1.57
C HIS A 256 5.52 0.28 -2.15
N SER A 257 6.71 0.66 -2.63
CA SER A 257 7.66 -0.26 -3.27
C SER A 257 8.83 -0.62 -2.34
N TYR A 258 9.13 -1.91 -2.21
CA TYR A 258 10.27 -2.47 -1.48
C TYR A 258 11.36 -2.90 -2.46
N GLY A 259 12.28 -1.97 -2.74
CA GLY A 259 13.31 -2.16 -3.76
C GLY A 259 12.70 -2.40 -5.15
N THR A 260 13.33 -3.25 -5.96
CA THR A 260 12.89 -3.56 -7.33
C THR A 260 11.96 -4.77 -7.43
N TYR A 261 11.71 -5.46 -6.31
CA TYR A 261 11.11 -6.80 -6.32
C TYR A 261 9.62 -6.81 -6.03
N VAL A 262 9.17 -5.98 -5.09
CA VAL A 262 7.79 -6.05 -4.58
C VAL A 262 7.22 -4.64 -4.35
N ALA A 263 5.95 -4.46 -4.67
CA ALA A 263 5.15 -3.32 -4.23
C ALA A 263 3.92 -3.84 -3.49
N GLU A 264 3.32 -3.00 -2.64
CA GLU A 264 2.13 -3.32 -1.88
C GLU A 264 1.12 -2.18 -1.85
N THR A 265 -0.17 -2.51 -1.83
CA THR A 265 -1.21 -1.53 -1.52
C THR A 265 -1.29 -1.28 0.00
N VAL A 266 -1.00 -0.05 0.43
CA VAL A 266 -0.95 0.35 1.85
C VAL A 266 -2.23 1.02 2.33
N GLY A 267 -3.08 1.51 1.44
CA GLY A 267 -4.35 2.14 1.80
C GLY A 267 -5.08 2.71 0.60
N PHE A 268 -6.22 3.34 0.88
CA PHE A 268 -7.08 3.96 -0.12
C PHE A 268 -7.46 5.38 0.29
N TYR A 269 -7.87 6.16 -0.70
CA TYR A 269 -8.55 7.43 -0.50
C TYR A 269 -9.78 7.47 -1.42
N GLU A 270 -10.83 8.14 -0.98
CA GLU A 270 -12.09 8.28 -1.71
C GLU A 270 -12.04 9.47 -2.68
N ASP A 271 -13.10 9.61 -3.47
CA ASP A 271 -13.27 10.71 -4.41
C ASP A 271 -13.19 12.07 -3.73
N CYS A 272 -12.73 13.07 -4.49
CA CYS A 272 -12.58 14.43 -4.01
C CYS A 272 -13.94 14.99 -3.52
N CYS A 273 -14.04 15.26 -2.23
CA CYS A 273 -15.29 15.73 -1.61
C CYS A 273 -15.40 17.25 -1.54
N ALA A 274 -14.28 17.96 -1.77
CA ALA A 274 -14.23 19.41 -1.74
C ALA A 274 -12.99 19.96 -2.47
N ALA A 275 -13.10 21.18 -2.97
CA ALA A 275 -11.96 21.87 -3.57
C ALA A 275 -11.99 23.37 -3.24
N THR A 276 -10.81 23.97 -3.12
CA THR A 276 -10.65 25.41 -2.89
C THR A 276 -9.60 26.00 -3.84
N LEU A 277 -9.86 27.21 -4.32
CA LEU A 277 -8.92 27.97 -5.13
C LEU A 277 -8.59 29.28 -4.43
N PHE A 278 -7.31 29.49 -4.13
CA PHE A 278 -6.80 30.74 -3.61
C PHE A 278 -5.97 31.47 -4.66
N GLY A 279 -6.03 32.80 -4.65
CA GLY A 279 -5.14 33.67 -5.43
C GLY A 279 -4.32 34.55 -4.50
N ARG A 280 -3.06 34.80 -4.87
CA ARG A 280 -2.26 35.81 -4.17
C ARG A 280 -2.78 37.22 -4.48
N GLU A 281 -3.09 37.93 -3.40
CA GLU A 281 -3.31 39.37 -3.38
C GLU A 281 -2.37 39.96 -2.32
N GLU A 282 -1.41 40.79 -2.74
CA GLU A 282 -0.40 41.40 -1.87
C GLU A 282 0.36 40.36 -1.00
N GLU A 283 0.12 40.39 0.32
CA GLU A 283 0.77 39.58 1.37
C GLU A 283 -0.14 38.46 1.89
N CYS A 284 -1.23 38.15 1.19
CA CYS A 284 -2.16 37.08 1.57
C CYS A 284 -2.60 36.21 0.38
N LEU A 285 -3.06 35.02 0.72
CA LEU A 285 -3.81 34.15 -0.19
C LEU A 285 -5.29 34.35 0.09
N GLN A 286 -6.01 34.92 -0.87
CA GLN A 286 -7.44 35.19 -0.79
C GLN A 286 -8.23 34.09 -1.51
N LEU A 287 -9.30 33.63 -0.87
CA LEU A 287 -10.18 32.62 -1.44
C LEU A 287 -10.93 33.21 -2.65
N ILE A 288 -10.74 32.59 -3.82
CA ILE A 288 -11.44 32.94 -5.06
C ILE A 288 -12.74 32.16 -5.17
N ALA A 289 -12.67 30.85 -4.91
CA ALA A 289 -13.78 29.93 -5.11
C ALA A 289 -13.66 28.71 -4.20
N LYS A 290 -14.80 28.11 -3.84
CA LYS A 290 -14.85 26.88 -3.03
C LYS A 290 -16.07 26.05 -3.40
N VAL A 291 -15.91 24.74 -3.36
CA VAL A 291 -16.98 23.76 -3.63
C VAL A 291 -16.94 22.62 -2.62
N GLY A 292 -18.07 21.93 -2.47
CA GLY A 292 -18.23 20.82 -1.53
C GLY A 292 -18.12 21.23 -0.05
N GLU A 293 -17.63 20.32 0.77
CA GLU A 293 -17.51 20.50 2.23
C GLU A 293 -16.24 21.27 2.67
N ALA A 294 -15.69 22.10 1.79
CA ALA A 294 -14.49 22.88 2.07
C ALA A 294 -14.71 23.84 3.26
N THR A 295 -14.02 23.57 4.37
CA THR A 295 -13.94 24.48 5.53
C THR A 295 -12.58 25.17 5.57
N GLY A 296 -12.53 26.47 5.86
CA GLY A 296 -11.28 27.20 5.98
C GLY A 296 -11.52 28.71 6.11
N ALA A 297 -10.43 29.45 6.33
CA ALA A 297 -10.47 30.90 6.32
C ALA A 297 -10.61 31.40 4.87
N SER A 298 -11.25 32.56 4.69
CA SER A 298 -11.32 33.24 3.39
C SER A 298 -10.01 33.91 2.99
N CYS A 299 -9.05 34.01 3.92
CA CYS A 299 -7.78 34.67 3.73
C CYS A 299 -6.72 34.05 4.66
N TYR A 300 -5.53 33.79 4.13
CA TYR A 300 -4.36 33.35 4.89
C TYR A 300 -3.20 34.31 4.66
N MET A 301 -2.61 34.84 5.73
CA MET A 301 -1.37 35.62 5.63
C MET A 301 -0.24 34.72 5.13
N LEU A 302 0.64 35.24 4.27
CA LEU A 302 1.78 34.45 3.77
C LEU A 302 2.78 34.06 4.88
N THR A 303 2.64 34.61 6.09
CA THR A 303 3.42 34.22 7.27
C THR A 303 2.83 33.03 8.04
N ASP A 304 1.62 32.57 7.71
CA ASP A 304 0.93 31.49 8.41
C ASP A 304 1.50 30.11 8.04
N GLN A 305 2.39 29.59 8.89
CA GLN A 305 3.00 28.26 8.74
C GLN A 305 2.05 27.09 9.05
N SER A 306 0.83 27.36 9.51
CA SER A 306 -0.16 26.32 9.79
C SER A 306 -1.08 26.02 8.59
N SER A 307 -1.05 26.88 7.57
CA SER A 307 -1.89 26.75 6.37
C SER A 307 -1.18 25.95 5.28
N TYR A 308 -1.77 24.81 4.88
CA TYR A 308 -1.26 24.01 3.76
C TYR A 308 -1.17 24.81 2.44
N ASN A 309 -2.09 25.77 2.23
CA ASN A 309 -2.05 26.65 1.06
C ASN A 309 -0.81 27.55 1.07
N VAL A 310 -0.46 28.12 2.24
CA VAL A 310 0.71 29.00 2.40
C VAL A 310 2.00 28.20 2.32
N LEU A 311 2.07 27.04 2.98
CA LEU A 311 3.20 26.13 2.88
C LEU A 311 3.48 25.75 1.42
N THR A 312 2.44 25.37 0.67
CA THR A 312 2.54 25.03 -0.76
C THR A 312 2.94 26.25 -1.58
N TYR A 313 2.41 27.44 -1.27
CA TYR A 313 2.80 28.65 -1.97
C TYR A 313 4.30 28.93 -1.85
N HIS A 314 4.92 28.69 -0.68
CA HIS A 314 6.35 28.90 -0.48
C HIS A 314 7.26 27.88 -1.16
N MET A 315 6.72 26.78 -1.71
CA MET A 315 7.51 25.76 -2.42
C MET A 315 8.02 26.24 -3.79
N GLY A 316 7.49 27.34 -4.34
CA GLY A 316 7.85 27.86 -5.66
C GLY A 316 6.85 27.48 -6.75
N ASP A 317 7.12 27.93 -7.99
CA ASP A 317 6.24 27.60 -9.13
C ASP A 317 6.21 26.10 -9.40
N ASN A 318 5.01 25.59 -9.69
CA ASN A 318 4.70 24.15 -9.80
C ASN A 318 4.92 23.34 -8.51
N GLY A 319 5.06 24.02 -7.36
CA GLY A 319 5.09 23.37 -6.05
C GLY A 319 3.80 22.61 -5.77
N GLU A 320 3.91 21.35 -5.42
CA GLU A 320 2.77 20.50 -5.11
C GLU A 320 3.09 19.52 -3.98
N GLN A 321 2.12 19.28 -3.10
CA GLN A 321 2.32 18.40 -1.94
C GLN A 321 1.00 17.84 -1.43
N VAL A 322 1.03 16.62 -0.89
CA VAL A 322 -0.07 16.06 -0.11
C VAL A 322 0.20 16.25 1.38
N PHE A 323 -0.82 16.75 2.08
CA PHE A 323 -0.88 16.84 3.53
C PHE A 323 -1.99 15.93 4.07
N PHE A 324 -1.91 15.55 5.34
CA PHE A 324 -2.94 14.72 5.98
C PHE A 324 -3.39 15.32 7.30
N LYS A 325 -4.71 15.34 7.52
CA LYS A 325 -5.32 15.78 8.79
C LYS A 325 -6.12 14.64 9.42
N ALA A 326 -5.51 13.96 10.39
CA ALA A 326 -6.14 12.83 11.11
C ALA A 326 -7.51 13.18 11.73
N ALA A 327 -7.66 14.38 12.31
CA ALA A 327 -8.92 14.82 12.92
C ALA A 327 -10.10 14.92 11.93
N LYS A 328 -9.82 14.99 10.63
CA LYS A 328 -10.81 15.01 9.56
C LYS A 328 -10.75 13.76 8.68
N ASN A 329 -9.84 12.85 8.97
CA ASN A 329 -9.47 11.71 8.14
C ASN A 329 -9.37 12.06 6.65
N MET A 330 -8.52 13.02 6.31
CA MET A 330 -8.54 13.66 4.99
C MET A 330 -7.14 13.99 4.49
N PHE A 331 -6.88 13.68 3.22
CA PHE A 331 -5.73 14.14 2.45
C PHE A 331 -6.05 15.48 1.77
N TYR A 332 -5.07 16.37 1.74
CA TYR A 332 -5.13 17.67 1.09
C TYR A 332 -4.03 17.71 0.04
N TYR A 333 -4.41 17.62 -1.22
CA TYR A 333 -3.48 17.78 -2.33
C TYR A 333 -3.47 19.24 -2.77
N CYS A 334 -2.39 19.94 -2.46
CA CYS A 334 -2.21 21.35 -2.78
C CYS A 334 -1.30 21.49 -4.00
N ILE A 335 -1.72 22.32 -4.97
CA ILE A 335 -1.03 22.56 -6.23
C ILE A 335 -0.89 24.06 -6.44
N ARG A 336 0.33 24.55 -6.58
CA ARG A 336 0.60 25.94 -6.99
C ARG A 336 0.73 26.02 -8.52
N SER A 337 -0.02 26.96 -9.13
CA SER A 337 0.16 27.38 -10.52
C SER A 337 0.18 28.91 -10.59
N GLY A 338 1.37 29.47 -10.80
CA GLY A 338 1.60 30.92 -10.77
C GLY A 338 1.17 31.55 -9.44
N LYS A 339 0.21 32.47 -9.50
CA LYS A 339 -0.36 33.15 -8.32
C LYS A 339 -1.45 32.35 -7.60
N PHE A 340 -1.87 31.22 -8.15
CA PHE A 340 -2.98 30.44 -7.62
C PHE A 340 -2.49 29.23 -6.84
N VAL A 341 -3.26 28.85 -5.81
CA VAL A 341 -3.12 27.58 -5.09
C VAL A 341 -4.47 26.86 -5.12
N LEU A 342 -4.51 25.71 -5.78
CA LEU A 342 -5.64 24.80 -5.78
C LEU A 342 -5.42 23.75 -4.70
N THR A 343 -6.43 23.51 -3.86
CA THR A 343 -6.40 22.41 -2.89
C THR A 343 -7.58 21.48 -3.12
N LEU A 344 -7.28 20.19 -3.34
CA LEU A 344 -8.23 19.10 -3.51
C LEU A 344 -8.29 18.27 -2.23
N HIS A 345 -9.50 17.94 -1.78
CA HIS A 345 -9.76 17.30 -0.50
C HIS A 345 -10.24 15.87 -0.73
N PHE A 346 -9.42 14.89 -0.35
CA PHE A 346 -9.74 13.47 -0.52
C PHE A 346 -9.98 12.84 0.86
N PRO A 347 -11.17 12.31 1.14
CA PRO A 347 -11.38 11.50 2.34
C PRO A 347 -10.42 10.32 2.33
N ALA A 348 -9.71 10.10 3.43
CA ALA A 348 -8.88 8.92 3.60
C ALA A 348 -9.75 7.76 4.05
N ASP A 349 -9.35 6.52 3.73
CA ASP A 349 -10.02 5.37 4.31
C ASP A 349 -9.86 5.37 5.85
N PRO A 350 -10.79 4.77 6.63
CA PRO A 350 -10.76 4.83 8.10
C PRO A 350 -9.53 4.21 8.77
N THR A 351 -8.68 3.49 8.01
CA THR A 351 -7.44 2.92 8.55
C THR A 351 -6.28 3.90 8.56
N TRP A 352 -6.43 5.10 7.97
CA TRP A 352 -5.41 6.14 8.04
C TRP A 352 -5.41 6.85 9.38
N ASP A 353 -4.22 6.91 9.97
CA ASP A 353 -3.90 7.82 11.05
C ASP A 353 -2.62 8.59 10.70
N TYR A 354 -2.23 9.50 11.59
CA TYR A 354 -1.04 10.31 11.35
C TYR A 354 0.23 9.45 11.28
N LYS A 355 0.32 8.35 12.02
CA LYS A 355 1.49 7.47 12.04
C LYS A 355 1.65 6.75 10.70
N LYS A 356 0.55 6.20 10.18
CA LYS A 356 0.49 5.56 8.87
C LYS A 356 0.80 6.55 7.75
N PHE A 357 0.29 7.77 7.83
CA PHE A 357 0.64 8.83 6.87
C PHE A 357 2.14 9.14 6.88
N ILE A 358 2.76 9.32 8.04
CA ILE A 358 4.19 9.60 8.13
C ILE A 358 5.02 8.42 7.61
N HIS A 359 4.62 7.18 7.90
CA HIS A 359 5.28 5.98 7.36
C HIS A 359 5.27 5.97 5.83
N TYR A 360 4.10 6.18 5.24
CA TYR A 360 3.88 6.02 3.80
C TYR A 360 3.74 7.36 3.06
N LYS A 361 4.34 8.43 3.58
CA LYS A 361 4.16 9.79 3.06
C LYS A 361 4.50 9.90 1.57
N GLU A 362 5.64 9.34 1.18
CA GLU A 362 6.08 9.35 -0.22
C GLU A 362 5.18 8.51 -1.12
N ALA A 363 4.69 7.37 -0.63
CA ALA A 363 3.72 6.55 -1.35
C ALA A 363 2.38 7.29 -1.53
N ALA A 364 1.88 7.96 -0.49
CA ALA A 364 0.65 8.76 -0.55
C ALA A 364 0.80 9.97 -1.48
N ASN A 365 1.94 10.68 -1.41
CA ASN A 365 2.30 11.74 -2.34
C ASN A 365 2.26 11.21 -3.79
N HIS A 366 3.01 10.15 -4.06
CA HIS A 366 3.07 9.56 -5.39
C HIS A 366 1.68 9.16 -5.87
N ALA A 367 0.94 8.37 -5.10
CA ALA A 367 -0.37 7.86 -5.47
C ALA A 367 -1.37 8.97 -5.81
N ILE A 368 -1.46 10.03 -5.01
CA ILE A 368 -2.43 11.10 -5.22
C ILE A 368 -1.99 12.05 -6.35
N ILE A 369 -0.69 12.41 -6.40
CA ILE A 369 -0.15 13.31 -7.43
C ILE A 369 -0.15 12.65 -8.81
N SER A 370 0.25 11.38 -8.87
CA SER A 370 0.41 10.64 -10.13
C SER A 370 -0.83 9.88 -10.56
N LYS A 371 -1.95 9.95 -9.81
CA LYS A 371 -3.21 9.26 -10.19
C LYS A 371 -3.75 9.78 -11.52
N ASN A 372 -3.80 11.10 -11.62
CA ASN A 372 -4.38 11.82 -12.75
C ASN A 372 -3.38 12.82 -13.30
N PRO A 373 -2.15 12.40 -13.66
CA PRO A 373 -1.04 13.31 -13.95
C PRO A 373 -1.40 14.21 -15.12
N LEU A 374 -2.02 13.60 -16.11
CA LEU A 374 -2.67 14.22 -17.24
C LEU A 374 -3.70 15.29 -16.78
N MET A 375 -4.70 14.96 -15.96
CA MET A 375 -5.72 15.95 -15.58
C MET A 375 -5.14 17.09 -14.74
N ILE A 376 -4.18 16.79 -13.87
CA ILE A 376 -3.46 17.78 -13.08
C ILE A 376 -2.65 18.71 -13.98
N GLU A 377 -1.93 18.19 -14.97
CA GLU A 377 -1.22 19.01 -15.96
C GLU A 377 -2.21 19.85 -16.77
N PHE A 378 -3.37 19.29 -17.15
CA PHE A 378 -4.42 20.08 -17.81
C PHE A 378 -4.92 21.23 -16.93
N ILE A 379 -5.16 20.97 -15.64
CA ILE A 379 -5.56 22.00 -14.68
C ILE A 379 -4.45 23.03 -14.50
N LYS A 380 -3.18 22.61 -14.38
CA LYS A 380 -2.02 23.51 -14.30
C LYS A 380 -1.90 24.38 -15.54
N LEU A 381 -2.13 23.83 -16.74
CA LEU A 381 -2.17 24.56 -18.00
C LEU A 381 -3.32 25.56 -18.07
N ILE A 382 -4.52 25.20 -17.60
CA ILE A 382 -5.64 26.13 -17.48
C ILE A 382 -5.28 27.26 -16.51
N LEU A 383 -4.87 26.93 -15.28
CA LEU A 383 -4.54 27.89 -14.23
C LEU A 383 -3.34 28.79 -14.59
N GLY A 384 -2.33 28.23 -15.24
CA GLY A 384 -1.11 28.91 -15.66
C GLY A 384 -1.27 29.69 -16.97
N GLY A 385 -2.14 29.23 -17.87
CA GLY A 385 -2.50 29.92 -19.12
C GLY A 385 -3.36 31.16 -18.90
N MET A 386 -3.97 31.30 -17.72
CA MET A 386 -4.69 32.51 -17.29
C MET A 386 -3.76 33.65 -16.84
N GLN A 387 -2.49 33.62 -17.25
CA GLN A 387 -1.56 34.73 -17.08
C GLN A 387 -1.98 35.89 -17.98
N SER A 388 -2.62 36.87 -17.36
CA SER A 388 -2.72 38.26 -17.82
C SER A 388 -2.14 39.18 -16.75
#